data_AF-A0A158PMV9-F1
#
_entry.id   AF-A0A158PMV9-F1
#
_cell.length_a   1.000
_cell.length_b   1.000
_cell.length_c   1.000
_cell.angle_alpha   90.00
_cell.angle_beta   90.00
_cell.angle_gamma   90.00
#
_symmetry.space_group_name_H-M   'P 1'
#
loop_
_entity.id
_entity.type
_entity.pdbx_description
1 polymer ?
#
loop_
_entity_poly.entity_id
_entity_poly.type
_entity_poly.pdbx_seq_one_letter_code
_entity_poly.pdbx_strand_id
1 'polypeptide(L)'
;MQLKRIAVVGSEHVVEAEAKMASDLGRKRRPEDNIPVVEIRGEGKPMTAAQIRELEEASNGETNSNPKSSYATLLKMFQVEHTWQPVECPRAAKRKDFVTFHYKAFTETGKKFDQTYGRGPVRIQLGVGMTMPGLDKGLRGMCDTELRKIHVPYRLSRKRKSRTWKNILNDEHWLLFNIEMMKVEPWSYELQFQFMDLNNDSYLTQNELVKFQQKMKKDFGKTWTNEDIDPVTAAKYYIKYFDADGDGKVDLKEFRAVMERDMATMAANKPDKKIEGRTRDPGIAWILDFNNDGIVSVQENDRADEVLEGEPAIAATFAKDEL
;
A
#
# COMPACT_ATOMS: atom_id res chain seq x y z
N MET A 1 -24.81 -62.86 14.22
CA MET A 1 -24.38 -63.05 12.81
C MET A 1 -23.05 -62.32 12.64
N GLN A 2 -22.07 -62.98 12.03
CA GLN A 2 -20.64 -62.61 11.87
C GLN A 2 -20.45 -61.25 11.15
N LEU A 3 -19.34 -60.50 11.33
CA LEU A 3 -18.02 -60.68 10.68
C LEU A 3 -16.97 -59.75 11.38
N LYS A 4 -15.86 -60.26 11.92
CA LYS A 4 -14.50 -60.49 11.34
C LYS A 4 -13.61 -59.24 11.10
N ARG A 5 -12.60 -59.16 11.98
CA ARG A 5 -11.20 -58.65 11.95
C ARG A 5 -10.62 -58.10 10.63
N ILE A 6 -9.67 -57.15 10.73
CA ILE A 6 -8.25 -57.26 10.28
C ILE A 6 -7.37 -56.15 10.92
N ALA A 7 -6.13 -56.53 11.23
CA ALA A 7 -5.09 -55.80 11.95
C ALA A 7 -4.26 -54.84 11.06
N VAL A 8 -3.54 -53.91 11.69
CA VAL A 8 -2.31 -53.33 11.15
C VAL A 8 -1.21 -53.44 12.21
N VAL A 9 -0.12 -54.09 11.83
CA VAL A 9 1.10 -54.37 12.59
C VAL A 9 2.05 -53.18 12.46
N GLY A 10 2.75 -52.83 13.54
CA GLY A 10 3.81 -51.82 13.54
C GLY A 10 4.81 -52.03 14.68
N SER A 11 5.71 -52.99 14.46
CA SER A 11 7.06 -53.20 15.03
C SER A 11 7.41 -52.60 16.41
N GLU A 12 7.63 -53.50 17.36
CA GLU A 12 8.45 -53.30 18.56
C GLU A 12 9.90 -52.91 18.20
N HIS A 13 10.42 -51.88 18.85
CA HIS A 13 11.83 -51.80 19.20
C HIS A 13 11.91 -51.34 20.66
N VAL A 14 11.94 -52.32 21.57
CA VAL A 14 12.34 -52.12 22.96
C VAL A 14 13.87 -52.05 22.96
N VAL A 15 14.43 -50.91 23.33
CA VAL A 15 15.85 -50.78 23.65
C VAL A 15 15.91 -50.62 25.17
N GLU A 16 16.19 -51.72 25.88
CA GLU A 16 16.58 -51.69 27.28
C GLU A 16 17.94 -51.00 27.41
N ALA A 17 17.97 -49.89 28.15
CA ALA A 17 19.22 -49.31 28.62
C ALA A 17 19.23 -49.40 30.15
N GLU A 18 20.05 -50.29 30.69
CA GLU A 18 20.33 -50.43 32.12
C GLU A 18 20.95 -49.14 32.67
N ALA A 19 20.25 -48.47 33.57
CA ALA A 19 20.81 -47.36 34.34
C ALA A 19 21.51 -47.89 35.60
N LYS A 20 22.84 -47.74 35.67
CA LYS A 20 23.62 -47.97 36.89
C LYS A 20 23.18 -47.00 37.99
N MET A 21 22.68 -47.53 39.10
CA MET A 21 22.42 -46.75 40.31
C MET A 21 23.74 -46.37 40.99
N ALA A 22 24.07 -45.08 41.00
CA ALA A 22 24.98 -44.50 41.98
C ALA A 22 24.15 -43.97 43.15
N SER A 23 24.40 -44.54 44.33
CA SER A 23 23.82 -44.11 45.60
C SER A 23 24.43 -42.78 46.04
N ASP A 24 23.59 -41.76 46.28
CA ASP A 24 23.95 -40.70 47.21
C ASP A 24 22.74 -40.28 48.07
N LEU A 25 23.03 -40.07 49.35
CA LEU A 25 22.09 -40.03 50.46
C LEU A 25 21.53 -38.61 50.69
N GLY A 26 20.21 -38.52 50.86
CA GLY A 26 19.62 -37.65 51.90
C GLY A 26 19.09 -36.27 51.51
N ARG A 27 17.79 -36.17 51.23
CA ARG A 27 16.90 -35.09 51.75
C ARG A 27 15.43 -35.42 51.52
N LYS A 28 14.65 -35.58 52.60
CA LYS A 28 13.18 -35.70 52.56
C LYS A 28 12.57 -34.40 51.99
N ARG A 29 11.80 -34.49 50.90
CA ARG A 29 10.94 -33.40 50.37
C ARG A 29 9.47 -33.83 50.44
N ARG A 30 8.58 -32.86 50.66
CA ARG A 30 7.14 -33.03 50.98
C ARG A 30 6.32 -33.51 49.76
N PRO A 31 5.10 -34.07 49.93
CA PRO A 31 4.39 -34.80 48.86
C PRO A 31 3.73 -33.95 47.76
N GLU A 32 3.94 -32.63 47.71
CA GLU A 32 3.08 -31.73 46.90
C GLU A 32 3.77 -31.09 45.68
N ASP A 33 5.03 -31.43 45.40
CA ASP A 33 5.80 -30.85 44.28
C ASP A 33 6.04 -31.85 43.13
N ASN A 34 5.05 -32.67 42.77
CA ASN A 34 5.13 -33.58 41.62
C ASN A 34 4.06 -33.23 40.56
N ILE A 35 4.03 -31.99 40.09
CA ILE A 35 3.46 -31.72 38.76
C ILE A 35 4.58 -31.97 37.76
N PRO A 36 4.50 -33.00 36.89
CA PRO A 36 5.50 -33.18 35.85
C PRO A 36 5.46 -31.95 34.94
N VAL A 37 6.56 -31.20 34.92
CA VAL A 37 6.78 -30.18 33.89
C VAL A 37 7.03 -30.94 32.60
N VAL A 38 5.96 -31.15 31.83
CA VAL A 38 6.07 -31.69 30.48
C VAL A 38 6.65 -30.57 29.61
N GLU A 39 7.96 -30.59 29.42
CA GLU A 39 8.63 -29.74 28.45
C GLU A 39 8.25 -30.25 27.05
N ILE A 40 7.14 -29.75 26.49
CA ILE A 40 6.73 -30.07 25.13
C ILE A 40 7.73 -29.42 24.18
N ARG A 41 8.75 -30.19 23.79
CA ARG A 41 9.63 -29.82 22.68
C ARG A 41 8.84 -30.03 21.40
N GLY A 42 8.37 -28.93 20.81
CA GLY A 42 7.80 -28.94 19.48
C GLY A 42 8.88 -29.31 18.46
N GLU A 43 9.01 -30.58 18.13
CA GLU A 43 9.83 -31.03 17.01
C GLU A 43 9.07 -30.76 15.71
N GLY A 44 9.37 -29.63 15.08
CA GLY A 44 8.79 -29.23 13.81
C GLY A 44 9.32 -27.87 13.35
N LYS A 45 9.29 -27.61 12.04
CA LYS A 45 9.46 -26.23 11.56
C LYS A 45 8.38 -25.37 12.21
N PRO A 46 8.72 -24.15 12.68
CA PRO A 46 7.71 -23.23 13.19
C PRO A 46 6.61 -23.05 12.14
N MET A 47 5.35 -23.17 12.56
CA MET A 47 4.21 -22.95 11.68
C MET A 47 4.27 -21.55 11.07
N THR A 48 3.87 -21.41 9.81
CA THR A 48 3.76 -20.09 9.19
C THR A 48 2.63 -19.31 9.84
N ALA A 49 2.67 -17.98 9.81
CA ALA A 49 1.58 -17.20 10.38
C ALA A 49 0.23 -17.46 9.70
N ALA A 50 0.24 -17.78 8.40
CA ALA A 50 -0.94 -18.21 7.68
C ALA A 50 -1.55 -19.50 8.29
N GLN A 51 -0.70 -20.47 8.63
CA GLN A 51 -1.12 -21.73 9.27
C GLN A 51 -1.64 -21.49 10.69
N ILE A 52 -0.97 -20.64 11.47
CA ILE A 52 -1.42 -20.27 12.82
C ILE A 52 -2.80 -19.63 12.74
N ARG A 53 -3.00 -18.72 11.79
CA ARG A 53 -4.27 -18.03 11.62
C ARG A 53 -5.38 -18.93 11.09
N GLU A 54 -5.08 -19.87 10.20
CA GLU A 54 -6.05 -20.86 9.76
C GLU A 54 -6.53 -21.73 10.93
N LEU A 55 -5.62 -22.09 11.85
CA LEU A 55 -5.96 -22.79 13.08
C LEU A 55 -6.79 -21.92 14.06
N GLU A 56 -6.45 -20.65 14.22
CA GLU A 56 -7.21 -19.71 15.06
C GLU A 56 -8.61 -19.45 14.50
N GLU A 57 -8.74 -19.24 13.19
CA GLU A 57 -10.02 -19.05 12.49
C GLU A 57 -10.89 -20.32 12.59
N ALA A 58 -10.29 -21.50 12.44
CA ALA A 58 -10.98 -22.77 12.64
C ALA A 58 -11.46 -22.97 14.10
N SER A 59 -10.67 -22.51 15.08
CA SER A 59 -11.05 -22.59 16.50
C SER A 59 -12.19 -21.62 16.88
N ASN A 60 -12.31 -20.50 16.17
CA ASN A 60 -13.32 -19.46 16.44
C ASN A 60 -14.65 -19.67 15.67
N GLY A 61 -14.80 -20.76 14.91
CA GLY A 61 -16.09 -21.21 14.38
C GLY A 61 -16.62 -20.50 13.12
N GLU A 62 -15.83 -19.71 12.40
CA GLU A 62 -16.26 -19.13 11.11
C GLU A 62 -15.99 -20.12 9.95
N THR A 63 -16.94 -21.01 9.68
CA THR A 63 -16.86 -21.91 8.51
C THR A 63 -17.13 -21.15 7.21
N ASN A 64 -16.09 -20.99 6.38
CA ASN A 64 -16.15 -20.38 5.06
C ASN A 64 -16.99 -21.21 4.07
N SER A 65 -18.17 -20.72 3.69
CA SER A 65 -18.96 -21.29 2.56
C SER A 65 -19.47 -20.24 1.56
N ASN A 66 -18.93 -19.01 1.54
CA ASN A 66 -19.30 -18.03 0.53
C ASN A 66 -18.13 -17.12 0.08
N PRO A 67 -17.77 -17.06 -1.22
CA PRO A 67 -16.64 -16.25 -1.70
C PRO A 67 -16.85 -14.73 -1.54
N LYS A 68 -18.10 -14.26 -1.37
CA LYS A 68 -18.43 -12.87 -0.98
C LYS A 68 -18.13 -12.54 0.49
N SER A 69 -17.91 -13.55 1.34
CA SER A 69 -17.55 -13.39 2.75
C SER A 69 -16.08 -12.97 2.92
N SER A 70 -15.19 -13.38 2.00
CA SER A 70 -13.75 -13.17 2.20
C SER A 70 -13.36 -11.68 2.24
N TYR A 71 -13.93 -10.82 1.40
CA TYR A 71 -13.61 -9.37 1.40
C TYR A 71 -14.18 -8.65 2.63
N ALA A 72 -15.34 -9.09 3.14
CA ALA A 72 -15.95 -8.56 4.35
C ALA A 72 -15.18 -8.98 5.61
N THR A 73 -14.71 -10.23 5.69
CA THR A 73 -13.80 -10.71 6.75
C THR A 73 -12.43 -10.03 6.68
N LEU A 74 -11.90 -9.77 5.48
CA LEU A 74 -10.65 -9.02 5.29
C LEU A 74 -10.74 -7.55 5.70
N LEU A 75 -11.90 -6.91 5.49
CA LEU A 75 -12.17 -5.56 5.98
C LEU A 75 -12.32 -5.51 7.50
N LYS A 76 -12.81 -6.58 8.15
CA LYS A 76 -12.77 -6.73 9.62
C LYS A 76 -11.34 -6.83 10.18
N MET A 77 -10.36 -7.20 9.37
CA MET A 77 -8.96 -7.41 9.78
C MET A 77 -8.05 -6.22 9.52
N PHE A 78 -8.45 -5.30 8.63
CA PHE A 78 -7.78 -4.01 8.54
C PHE A 78 -8.18 -3.17 9.76
N GLN A 79 -7.23 -2.94 10.66
CA GLN A 79 -7.48 -2.24 11.92
C GLN A 79 -6.65 -0.97 12.00
N VAL A 80 -7.30 0.08 12.47
CA VAL A 80 -6.72 1.38 12.73
C VAL A 80 -6.93 1.70 14.19
N GLU A 81 -5.83 1.77 14.95
CA GLU A 81 -5.87 2.15 16.35
C GLU A 81 -5.35 3.58 16.50
N HIS A 82 -6.18 4.45 17.05
CA HIS A 82 -5.80 5.83 17.35
C HIS A 82 -5.06 5.85 18.69
N THR A 83 -3.74 5.91 18.65
CA THR A 83 -2.93 5.89 19.88
C THR A 83 -2.88 7.25 20.56
N TRP A 84 -2.85 8.32 19.79
CA TRP A 84 -2.92 9.68 20.30
C TRP A 84 -3.44 10.60 19.19
N GLN A 85 -4.36 11.50 19.54
CA GLN A 85 -4.90 12.50 18.63
C GLN A 85 -4.73 13.89 19.23
N PRO A 86 -4.40 14.90 18.41
CA PRO A 86 -4.40 16.28 18.89
C PRO A 86 -5.83 16.70 19.27
N VAL A 87 -5.94 17.61 20.24
CA VAL A 87 -7.22 18.20 20.66
C VAL A 87 -7.87 18.97 19.50
N GLU A 88 -7.03 19.68 18.74
CA GLU A 88 -7.45 20.40 17.55
C GLU A 88 -7.01 19.66 16.29
N CYS A 89 -7.98 19.39 15.42
CA CYS A 89 -7.72 18.87 14.09
C CYS A 89 -8.46 19.75 13.07
N PRO A 90 -7.86 20.87 12.65
CA PRO A 90 -8.53 21.82 11.74
C PRO A 90 -8.87 21.15 10.40
N ARG A 91 -8.02 20.22 9.95
CA ARG A 91 -8.28 19.40 8.77
C ARG A 91 -7.62 18.04 8.90
N ALA A 92 -8.41 17.01 8.65
CA ALA A 92 -7.90 15.65 8.52
C ALA A 92 -7.50 15.35 7.06
N ALA A 93 -6.49 14.51 6.88
CA ALA A 93 -5.92 14.15 5.57
C ALA A 93 -6.96 13.51 4.64
N LYS A 94 -7.10 14.05 3.43
CA LYS A 94 -8.01 13.54 2.39
C LYS A 94 -7.23 13.05 1.16
N ARG A 95 -7.93 12.35 0.26
CA ARG A 95 -7.35 11.95 -1.03
C ARG A 95 -6.81 13.19 -1.76
N LYS A 96 -5.65 13.03 -2.40
CA LYS A 96 -4.81 14.04 -3.07
C LYS A 96 -3.94 14.91 -2.16
N ASP A 97 -4.23 15.00 -0.86
CA ASP A 97 -3.42 15.79 0.07
C ASP A 97 -2.01 15.19 0.17
N PHE A 98 -1.02 16.05 0.44
CA PHE A 98 0.34 15.62 0.73
C PHE A 98 0.47 15.36 2.23
N VAL A 99 0.92 14.17 2.59
CA VAL A 99 1.16 13.80 3.99
C VAL A 99 2.62 13.48 4.20
N THR A 100 3.20 14.06 5.24
CA THR A 100 4.57 13.83 5.68
C THR A 100 4.52 13.14 7.03
N PHE A 101 5.14 11.97 7.16
CA PHE A 101 5.07 11.18 8.38
C PHE A 101 6.34 10.37 8.64
N HIS A 102 6.54 10.02 9.90
CA HIS A 102 7.45 8.97 10.32
C HIS A 102 6.70 7.66 10.54
N TYR A 103 7.38 6.53 10.33
CA TYR A 103 6.86 5.22 10.69
C TYR A 103 7.92 4.30 11.29
N LYS A 104 7.43 3.32 12.06
CA LYS A 104 8.13 2.07 12.38
C LYS A 104 7.26 0.91 11.90
N ALA A 105 7.85 -0.01 11.14
CA ALA A 105 7.14 -1.12 10.54
C ALA A 105 7.63 -2.46 11.13
N PHE A 106 6.68 -3.29 11.52
CA PHE A 106 6.90 -4.55 12.23
C PHE A 106 6.16 -5.69 11.53
N THR A 107 6.71 -6.90 11.63
CA THR A 107 5.99 -8.13 11.32
C THR A 107 5.00 -8.44 12.42
N GLU A 108 4.07 -9.34 12.14
CA GLU A 108 3.11 -9.89 13.12
C GLU A 108 3.77 -10.43 14.40
N THR A 109 4.96 -11.01 14.27
CA THR A 109 5.78 -11.48 15.41
C THR A 109 6.45 -10.36 16.22
N GLY A 110 6.18 -9.08 15.90
CA GLY A 110 6.76 -7.91 16.55
C GLY A 110 8.17 -7.54 16.10
N LYS A 111 8.76 -8.27 15.13
CA LYS A 111 10.10 -7.96 14.61
C LYS A 111 10.04 -6.74 13.70
N LYS A 112 10.78 -5.68 14.07
CA LYS A 112 10.94 -4.48 13.22
C LYS A 112 11.70 -4.83 11.93
N PHE A 113 11.15 -4.49 10.78
CA PHE A 113 11.80 -4.72 9.48
C PHE A 113 12.17 -3.43 8.75
N ASP A 114 11.52 -2.29 9.08
CA ASP A 114 11.87 -0.98 8.51
C ASP A 114 11.45 0.21 9.40
N GLN A 115 12.04 1.38 9.19
CA GLN A 115 11.65 2.64 9.84
C GLN A 115 12.16 3.87 9.08
N THR A 116 11.52 5.02 9.29
CA THR A 116 12.00 6.32 8.78
C THR A 116 12.99 7.03 9.69
N TYR A 117 12.95 6.73 10.99
CA TYR A 117 13.83 7.35 11.97
C TYR A 117 15.30 7.07 11.62
N GLY A 118 16.10 8.13 11.49
CA GLY A 118 17.49 8.10 11.04
C GLY A 118 17.69 8.41 9.54
N ARG A 119 16.65 8.33 8.70
CA ARG A 119 16.70 8.70 7.26
C ARG A 119 15.91 9.96 6.92
N GLY A 120 15.03 10.40 7.82
CA GLY A 120 14.11 11.51 7.59
C GLY A 120 12.67 11.03 7.33
N PRO A 121 11.67 11.93 7.44
CA PRO A 121 10.28 11.58 7.22
C PRO A 121 10.01 11.29 5.74
N VAL A 122 8.94 10.54 5.48
CA VAL A 122 8.50 10.25 4.11
C VAL A 122 7.32 11.15 3.79
N ARG A 123 7.39 11.81 2.64
CA ARG A 123 6.28 12.59 2.07
C ARG A 123 5.66 11.82 0.91
N ILE A 124 4.34 11.62 0.95
CA ILE A 124 3.57 11.01 -0.14
C ILE A 124 2.34 11.85 -0.45
N GLN A 125 1.80 11.66 -1.65
CA GLN A 125 0.46 12.09 -1.98
C GLN A 125 -0.54 10.97 -1.69
N LEU A 126 -1.57 11.29 -0.90
CA LEU A 126 -2.51 10.30 -0.37
C LEU A 126 -3.54 9.89 -1.43
N GLY A 127 -3.84 8.60 -1.54
CA GLY A 127 -4.88 8.08 -2.45
C GLY A 127 -4.50 8.04 -3.93
N VAL A 128 -3.23 8.30 -4.26
CA VAL A 128 -2.71 8.25 -5.65
C VAL A 128 -1.74 7.09 -5.88
N GLY A 129 -1.66 6.12 -4.95
CA GLY A 129 -0.89 4.89 -5.13
C GLY A 129 0.62 5.05 -4.97
N MET A 130 1.06 5.97 -4.11
CA MET A 130 2.48 6.14 -3.73
C MET A 130 2.93 5.22 -2.59
N THR A 131 2.00 4.48 -1.99
CA THR A 131 2.30 3.53 -0.92
C THR A 131 1.38 2.32 -1.03
N MET A 132 1.59 1.32 -0.16
CA MET A 132 0.75 0.13 -0.16
C MET A 132 -0.72 0.45 0.14
N PRO A 133 -1.69 -0.26 -0.46
CA PRO A 133 -3.10 0.06 -0.33
C PRO A 133 -3.62 0.14 1.11
N GLY A 134 -3.15 -0.73 2.01
CA GLY A 134 -3.55 -0.71 3.41
C GLY A 134 -3.04 0.53 4.15
N LEU A 135 -1.79 0.92 3.91
CA LEU A 135 -1.24 2.13 4.52
C LEU A 135 -1.91 3.38 3.95
N ASP A 136 -2.13 3.43 2.63
CA ASP A 136 -2.87 4.51 1.98
C ASP A 136 -4.29 4.69 2.55
N LYS A 137 -4.97 3.59 2.88
CA LYS A 137 -6.27 3.63 3.55
C LYS A 137 -6.15 4.10 5.00
N GLY A 138 -5.16 3.62 5.75
CA GLY A 138 -5.02 3.92 7.18
C GLY A 138 -4.53 5.33 7.51
N LEU A 139 -3.85 5.99 6.57
CA LEU A 139 -3.44 7.39 6.69
C LEU A 139 -4.59 8.38 6.44
N ARG A 140 -5.71 7.95 5.84
CA ARG A 140 -6.87 8.82 5.62
C ARG A 140 -7.49 9.24 6.94
N GLY A 141 -7.89 10.51 6.99
CA GLY A 141 -8.46 11.09 8.18
C GLY A 141 -7.46 11.23 9.34
N MET A 142 -6.15 11.18 9.08
CA MET A 142 -5.15 11.55 10.09
C MET A 142 -4.99 13.06 10.18
N CYS A 143 -4.79 13.56 11.39
CA CYS A 143 -4.49 14.95 11.67
C CYS A 143 -2.98 15.18 11.80
N ASP A 144 -2.56 16.45 11.72
CA ASP A 144 -1.18 16.84 12.06
C ASP A 144 -0.81 16.34 13.45
N THR A 145 0.42 15.86 13.63
CA THR A 145 0.96 15.32 14.89
C THR A 145 0.28 14.03 15.40
N GLU A 146 -0.78 13.53 14.74
CA GLU A 146 -1.49 12.32 15.17
C GLU A 146 -0.60 11.07 15.17
N LEU A 147 -0.72 10.26 16.22
CA LEU A 147 -0.09 8.95 16.32
C LEU A 147 -1.13 7.85 16.11
N ARG A 148 -0.84 6.92 15.21
CA ARG A 148 -1.78 5.83 14.85
C ARG A 148 -1.04 4.53 14.63
N LYS A 149 -1.64 3.41 15.05
CA LYS A 149 -1.20 2.09 14.62
C LYS A 149 -2.11 1.56 13.54
N ILE A 150 -1.52 0.99 12.49
CA ILE A 150 -2.25 0.47 11.34
C ILE A 150 -1.84 -0.99 11.14
N HIS A 151 -2.81 -1.87 11.22
CA HIS A 151 -2.66 -3.30 10.97
C HIS A 151 -3.07 -3.56 9.52
N VAL A 152 -2.08 -3.88 8.69
CA VAL A 152 -2.25 -4.10 7.26
C VAL A 152 -2.20 -5.59 6.96
N PRO A 153 -3.33 -6.23 6.58
CA PRO A 153 -3.33 -7.63 6.20
C PRO A 153 -2.56 -7.83 4.88
N TYR A 154 -2.04 -9.03 4.66
CA TYR A 154 -1.20 -9.37 3.49
C TYR A 154 -1.80 -8.92 2.14
N ARG A 155 -3.10 -9.14 1.93
CA ARG A 155 -3.79 -8.73 0.69
C ARG A 155 -3.82 -7.21 0.44
N LEU A 156 -3.62 -6.41 1.48
CA LEU A 156 -3.53 -4.95 1.41
C LEU A 156 -2.09 -4.42 1.54
N SER A 157 -1.09 -5.30 1.70
CA SER A 157 0.32 -4.90 1.77
C SER A 157 0.99 -4.91 0.40
N ARG A 158 1.00 -6.05 -0.29
CA ARG A 158 1.64 -6.17 -1.62
C ARG A 158 1.06 -7.32 -2.42
N LYS A 159 0.94 -7.13 -3.73
CA LYS A 159 0.62 -8.20 -4.68
C LYS A 159 1.86 -8.95 -5.18
N ARG A 160 3.04 -8.32 -5.14
CA ARG A 160 4.34 -8.85 -5.65
C ARG A 160 5.48 -8.43 -4.72
N LYS A 161 6.65 -9.08 -4.82
CA LYS A 161 7.86 -8.66 -4.09
C LYS A 161 8.23 -7.22 -4.49
N SER A 162 8.40 -6.35 -3.50
CA SER A 162 8.79 -4.97 -3.74
C SER A 162 10.30 -4.88 -3.99
N ARG A 163 10.72 -4.10 -5.00
CA ARG A 163 12.14 -3.77 -5.22
C ARG A 163 12.69 -2.85 -4.14
N THR A 164 11.81 -2.05 -3.52
CA THR A 164 12.14 -1.06 -2.49
C THR A 164 12.12 -1.69 -1.10
N TRP A 165 11.08 -2.48 -0.79
CA TRP A 165 10.90 -3.11 0.53
C TRP A 165 11.40 -4.56 0.57
N LYS A 166 12.70 -4.74 0.38
CA LYS A 166 13.33 -6.07 0.22
C LYS A 166 13.26 -6.96 1.47
N ASN A 167 13.12 -6.35 2.65
CA ASN A 167 13.19 -7.05 3.94
C ASN A 167 11.85 -7.58 4.44
N ILE A 168 10.76 -7.36 3.71
CA ILE A 168 9.46 -7.94 4.05
C ILE A 168 9.46 -9.43 3.66
N LEU A 169 9.36 -10.31 4.65
CA LEU A 169 9.29 -11.78 4.50
C LEU A 169 8.22 -12.18 3.48
N ASN A 170 8.54 -13.15 2.61
CA ASN A 170 7.68 -13.55 1.48
C ASN A 170 6.40 -14.29 1.89
N ASP A 171 6.28 -14.64 3.17
CA ASP A 171 5.14 -15.35 3.72
C ASP A 171 3.96 -14.40 3.95
N GLU A 172 2.75 -14.95 3.99
CA GLU A 172 1.51 -14.18 4.17
C GLU A 172 1.39 -13.64 5.60
N HIS A 173 2.07 -12.53 5.90
CA HIS A 173 2.06 -11.89 7.20
C HIS A 173 1.25 -10.60 7.23
N TRP A 174 0.70 -10.31 8.40
CA TRP A 174 0.24 -8.96 8.73
C TRP A 174 1.43 -8.05 8.96
N LEU A 175 1.29 -6.80 8.54
CA LEU A 175 2.26 -5.74 8.79
C LEU A 175 1.66 -4.74 9.75
N LEU A 176 2.42 -4.41 10.79
CA LEU A 176 2.02 -3.43 11.80
C LEU A 176 2.85 -2.17 11.59
N PHE A 177 2.17 -1.04 11.43
CA PHE A 177 2.80 0.26 11.26
C PHE A 177 2.43 1.17 12.41
N ASN A 178 3.44 1.68 13.11
CA ASN A 178 3.27 2.79 14.04
C ASN A 178 3.61 4.07 13.27
N ILE A 179 2.62 4.94 13.07
CA ILE A 179 2.72 6.18 12.31
C ILE A 179 2.73 7.37 13.26
N GLU A 180 3.62 8.31 12.96
CA GLU A 180 3.65 9.65 13.53
C GLU A 180 3.49 10.65 12.39
N MET A 181 2.32 11.28 12.30
CA MET A 181 2.05 12.28 11.28
C MET A 181 2.79 13.57 11.61
N MET A 182 3.56 14.10 10.67
CA MET A 182 4.29 15.36 10.87
C MET A 182 3.50 16.54 10.29
N LYS A 183 2.96 16.38 9.08
CA LYS A 183 2.28 17.45 8.36
C LYS A 183 1.30 16.91 7.32
N VAL A 184 0.14 17.54 7.23
CA VAL A 184 -0.91 17.35 6.24
C VAL A 184 -1.07 18.65 5.47
N GLU A 185 -0.66 18.64 4.21
CA GLU A 185 -0.75 19.77 3.32
C GLU A 185 -1.91 19.53 2.32
N PRO A 186 -2.94 20.39 2.32
CA PRO A 186 -4.01 20.32 1.34
C PRO A 186 -3.45 20.30 -0.06
N TRP A 187 -4.05 19.49 -0.93
CA TRP A 187 -3.73 19.55 -2.35
C TRP A 187 -3.99 20.95 -2.92
N SER A 188 -3.02 21.49 -3.66
CA SER A 188 -3.14 22.70 -4.47
C SER A 188 -2.40 22.52 -5.79
N TYR A 189 -2.68 23.36 -6.78
CA TYR A 189 -1.99 23.31 -8.07
C TYR A 189 -0.50 23.59 -7.90
N GLU A 190 -0.15 24.55 -7.03
CA GLU A 190 1.22 24.97 -6.77
C GLU A 190 2.02 23.83 -6.13
N LEU A 191 1.46 23.16 -5.11
CA LEU A 191 2.13 22.02 -4.48
C LEU A 191 2.26 20.83 -5.43
N GLN A 192 1.27 20.62 -6.31
CA GLN A 192 1.33 19.56 -7.31
C GLN A 192 2.40 19.82 -8.37
N PHE A 193 2.45 21.05 -8.88
CA PHE A 193 3.44 21.51 -9.85
C PHE A 193 4.85 21.42 -9.26
N GLN A 194 5.05 22.00 -8.08
CA GLN A 194 6.32 21.95 -7.35
C GLN A 194 6.75 20.52 -7.02
N PHE A 195 5.80 19.60 -6.83
CA PHE A 195 6.13 18.19 -6.59
C PHE A 195 6.71 17.50 -7.85
N MET A 196 6.31 17.95 -9.04
CA MET A 196 6.79 17.42 -10.32
C MET A 196 8.05 18.16 -10.83
N ASP A 197 8.21 19.43 -10.47
CA ASP A 197 9.40 20.24 -10.73
C ASP A 197 10.58 19.73 -9.87
N LEU A 198 11.54 19.07 -10.52
CA LEU A 198 12.66 18.43 -9.83
C LEU A 198 13.85 19.38 -9.58
N ASN A 199 13.98 20.45 -10.37
CA ASN A 199 15.11 21.38 -10.29
C ASN A 199 14.70 22.75 -9.68
N ASN A 200 13.40 22.95 -9.42
CA ASN A 200 12.79 24.16 -8.87
C ASN A 200 13.03 25.40 -9.76
N ASP A 201 13.08 25.23 -11.08
CA ASP A 201 13.22 26.35 -12.02
C ASP A 201 11.88 26.96 -12.45
N SER A 202 10.77 26.46 -11.89
CA SER A 202 9.38 26.88 -12.17
C SER A 202 8.86 26.48 -13.54
N TYR A 203 9.52 25.53 -14.21
CA TYR A 203 9.04 24.94 -15.44
C TYR A 203 9.02 23.41 -15.33
N LEU A 204 8.13 22.79 -16.10
CA LEU A 204 8.15 21.34 -16.32
C LEU A 204 8.59 21.08 -17.75
N THR A 205 9.68 20.32 -17.89
CA THR A 205 10.17 19.86 -19.18
C THR A 205 9.93 18.35 -19.37
N GLN A 206 9.93 17.90 -20.62
CA GLN A 206 9.82 16.46 -20.93
C GLN A 206 10.87 15.62 -20.17
N ASN A 207 12.12 16.10 -20.12
CA ASN A 207 13.21 15.39 -19.45
C ASN A 207 13.00 15.27 -17.94
N GLU A 208 12.44 16.29 -17.30
CA GLU A 208 12.11 16.25 -15.88
C GLU A 208 10.97 15.30 -15.60
N LEU A 209 9.93 15.29 -16.42
CA LEU A 209 8.81 14.36 -16.25
C LEU A 209 9.25 12.91 -16.42
N VAL A 210 10.18 12.61 -17.34
CA VAL A 210 10.80 11.28 -17.44
C VAL A 210 11.58 10.92 -16.17
N LYS A 211 12.42 11.83 -15.68
CA LYS A 211 13.18 11.63 -14.42
C LYS A 211 12.26 11.50 -13.22
N PHE A 212 11.16 12.24 -13.19
CA PHE A 212 10.14 12.19 -12.16
C PHE A 212 9.48 10.81 -12.14
N GLN A 213 9.06 10.28 -13.30
CA GLN A 213 8.55 8.91 -13.40
C GLN A 213 9.55 7.87 -12.91
N GLN A 214 10.83 8.00 -13.28
CA GLN A 214 11.89 7.09 -12.80
C GLN A 214 12.07 7.16 -11.27
N LYS A 215 12.03 8.37 -10.69
CA LYS A 215 12.07 8.58 -9.24
C LYS A 215 10.85 7.93 -8.56
N MET A 216 9.65 8.12 -9.11
CA MET A 216 8.42 7.51 -8.59
C MET A 216 8.47 5.98 -8.61
N LYS A 217 9.03 5.39 -9.68
CA LYS A 217 9.27 3.96 -9.78
C LYS A 217 10.30 3.46 -8.76
N LYS A 218 11.40 4.19 -8.58
CA LYS A 218 12.50 3.82 -7.68
C LYS A 218 12.07 3.90 -6.20
N ASP A 219 11.49 5.02 -5.81
CA ASP A 219 11.26 5.35 -4.40
C ASP A 219 9.94 4.73 -3.90
N PHE A 220 8.92 4.65 -4.76
CA PHE A 220 7.57 4.22 -4.38
C PHE A 220 7.10 2.95 -5.10
N GLY A 221 7.86 2.45 -6.09
CA GLY A 221 7.43 1.32 -6.92
C GLY A 221 6.24 1.66 -7.83
N LYS A 222 5.94 2.95 -8.01
CA LYS A 222 4.80 3.40 -8.83
C LYS A 222 5.17 3.31 -10.31
N THR A 223 4.39 2.54 -11.06
CA THR A 223 4.49 2.41 -12.52
C THR A 223 3.12 2.65 -13.14
N TRP A 224 3.10 2.79 -14.46
CA TRP A 224 1.88 2.71 -15.24
C TRP A 224 1.20 1.35 -15.01
N THR A 225 -0.13 1.34 -15.11
CA THR A 225 -0.91 0.10 -14.98
C THR A 225 -0.83 -0.70 -16.26
N ASN A 226 -0.91 -0.02 -17.41
CA ASN A 226 -0.50 -0.55 -18.70
C ASN A 226 1.04 -0.51 -18.79
N GLU A 227 1.67 -1.68 -18.96
CA GLU A 227 3.13 -1.82 -19.00
C GLU A 227 3.74 -1.35 -20.34
N ASP A 228 2.91 -1.21 -21.38
CA ASP A 228 3.31 -0.81 -22.72
C ASP A 228 3.45 0.71 -22.87
N ILE A 229 3.00 1.50 -21.88
CA ILE A 229 3.18 2.95 -21.85
C ILE A 229 4.67 3.28 -21.70
N ASP A 230 5.25 3.85 -22.76
CA ASP A 230 6.61 4.40 -22.72
C ASP A 230 6.67 5.71 -21.93
N PRO A 231 7.55 5.84 -20.91
CA PRO A 231 7.67 7.05 -20.11
C PRO A 231 8.04 8.32 -20.89
N VAL A 232 8.77 8.19 -22.00
CA VAL A 232 9.22 9.32 -22.82
C VAL A 232 8.05 9.85 -23.65
N THR A 233 7.28 8.94 -24.26
CA THR A 233 6.03 9.26 -24.97
C THR A 233 5.01 9.91 -24.04
N ALA A 234 4.77 9.32 -22.86
CA ALA A 234 3.86 9.90 -21.87
C ALA A 234 4.28 11.31 -21.41
N ALA A 235 5.58 11.53 -21.17
CA ALA A 235 6.09 12.85 -20.82
C ALA A 235 5.93 13.87 -21.97
N LYS A 236 6.18 13.45 -23.21
CA LYS A 236 5.99 14.30 -24.39
C LYS A 236 4.53 14.71 -24.55
N TYR A 237 3.62 13.75 -24.44
CA TYR A 237 2.17 14.01 -24.49
C TYR A 237 1.74 14.94 -23.36
N TYR A 238 2.28 14.75 -22.15
CA TYR A 238 2.00 15.63 -21.02
C TYR A 238 2.37 17.08 -21.31
N ILE A 239 3.57 17.33 -21.85
CA ILE A 239 3.95 18.70 -22.25
C ILE A 239 2.96 19.23 -23.27
N LYS A 240 2.71 18.52 -24.37
CA LYS A 240 1.73 18.95 -25.39
C LYS A 240 0.32 19.23 -24.85
N TYR A 241 -0.11 18.50 -23.82
CA TYR A 241 -1.43 18.67 -23.22
C TYR A 241 -1.52 19.94 -22.39
N PHE A 242 -0.41 20.35 -21.77
CA PHE A 242 -0.37 21.46 -20.82
C PHE A 242 0.25 22.75 -21.37
N ASP A 243 1.16 22.63 -22.33
CA ASP A 243 1.88 23.71 -23.02
C ASP A 243 0.90 24.43 -23.96
N ALA A 244 0.47 25.62 -23.53
CA ALA A 244 -0.57 26.38 -24.19
C ALA A 244 0.02 27.39 -25.18
N ASP A 245 1.22 27.90 -24.89
CA ASP A 245 1.90 28.88 -25.75
C ASP A 245 2.84 28.24 -26.80
N GLY A 246 3.11 26.94 -26.67
CA GLY A 246 3.89 26.14 -27.59
C GLY A 246 5.40 26.30 -27.43
N ASP A 247 5.88 26.77 -26.27
CA ASP A 247 7.30 26.99 -26.02
C ASP A 247 8.08 25.71 -25.62
N GLY A 248 7.38 24.58 -25.51
CA GLY A 248 7.94 23.25 -25.26
C GLY A 248 8.24 22.95 -23.78
N LYS A 249 7.81 23.83 -22.88
CA LYS A 249 7.83 23.64 -21.42
C LYS A 249 6.46 24.03 -20.86
N VAL A 250 6.24 23.77 -19.59
CA VAL A 250 4.96 24.10 -18.94
C VAL A 250 5.26 24.92 -17.70
N ASP A 251 4.74 26.14 -17.63
CA ASP A 251 4.82 26.97 -16.43
C ASP A 251 3.63 26.73 -15.47
N LEU A 252 3.68 27.36 -14.30
CA LEU A 252 2.63 27.21 -13.29
C LEU A 252 1.27 27.74 -13.77
N LYS A 253 1.25 28.77 -14.61
CA LYS A 253 0.02 29.41 -15.07
C LYS A 253 -0.67 28.55 -16.12
N GLU A 254 0.07 28.04 -17.08
CA GLU A 254 -0.41 27.07 -18.07
C GLU A 254 -0.94 25.81 -17.38
N PHE A 255 -0.14 25.26 -16.45
CA PHE A 255 -0.56 24.10 -15.66
C PHE A 255 -1.89 24.37 -14.95
N ARG A 256 -2.01 25.52 -14.29
CA ARG A 256 -3.23 25.90 -13.57
C ARG A 256 -4.42 26.09 -14.51
N ALA A 257 -4.26 26.80 -15.62
CA ALA A 257 -5.34 27.06 -16.58
C ALA A 257 -5.94 25.76 -17.13
N VAL A 258 -5.07 24.83 -17.52
CA VAL A 258 -5.48 23.50 -18.03
C VAL A 258 -6.18 22.68 -16.93
N MET A 259 -5.64 22.67 -15.71
CA MET A 259 -6.25 21.95 -14.59
C MET A 259 -7.63 22.52 -14.22
N GLU A 260 -7.77 23.85 -14.20
CA GLU A 260 -9.04 24.53 -13.91
C GLU A 260 -10.09 24.23 -14.99
N ARG A 261 -9.71 24.31 -16.27
CA ARG A 261 -10.56 23.92 -17.41
C ARG A 261 -11.06 22.48 -17.27
N ASP A 262 -10.14 21.55 -17.01
CA ASP A 262 -10.47 20.12 -16.91
C ASP A 262 -11.39 19.85 -15.72
N MET A 263 -11.12 20.44 -14.57
CA MET A 263 -12.00 20.27 -13.41
C MET A 263 -13.38 20.88 -13.61
N ALA A 264 -13.49 22.00 -14.31
CA ALA A 264 -14.79 22.56 -14.70
C ALA A 264 -15.55 21.61 -15.64
N THR A 265 -14.85 21.04 -16.62
CA THR A 265 -15.42 20.06 -17.57
C THR A 265 -15.90 18.79 -16.86
N MET A 266 -15.07 18.23 -15.96
CA MET A 266 -15.41 17.07 -15.14
C MET A 266 -16.60 17.34 -14.21
N ALA A 267 -16.73 18.57 -13.71
CA ALA A 267 -17.86 18.94 -12.87
C ALA A 267 -19.18 18.99 -13.66
N ALA A 268 -19.12 19.38 -14.93
CA ALA A 268 -20.26 19.43 -15.84
C ALA A 268 -20.64 18.05 -16.40
N ASN A 269 -19.66 17.20 -16.71
CA ASN A 269 -19.84 15.94 -17.42
C ASN A 269 -19.79 14.70 -16.49
N LYS A 270 -20.34 14.80 -15.28
CA LYS A 270 -20.32 13.66 -14.35
C LYS A 270 -21.08 12.47 -14.96
N PRO A 271 -20.47 11.29 -15.02
CA PRO A 271 -21.13 10.13 -15.61
C PRO A 271 -22.33 9.70 -14.76
N ASP A 272 -23.50 9.55 -15.40
CA ASP A 272 -24.72 9.06 -14.75
C ASP A 272 -24.61 7.59 -14.31
N LYS A 273 -23.70 6.84 -14.92
CA LYS A 273 -23.46 5.42 -14.66
C LYS A 273 -22.13 5.21 -13.95
N LYS A 274 -22.10 4.20 -13.08
CA LYS A 274 -20.87 3.76 -12.43
C LYS A 274 -19.95 3.10 -13.46
N ILE A 275 -18.96 3.85 -13.94
CA ILE A 275 -17.91 3.35 -14.83
C ILE A 275 -16.87 2.60 -14.00
N GLU A 276 -16.42 1.46 -14.51
CA GLU A 276 -15.31 0.71 -13.89
C GLU A 276 -13.99 1.37 -14.25
N GLY A 277 -13.25 1.79 -13.23
CA GLY A 277 -12.02 2.54 -13.43
C GLY A 277 -11.53 3.18 -12.14
N ARG A 278 -10.51 4.03 -12.29
CA ARG A 278 -9.89 4.76 -11.19
C ARG A 278 -10.17 6.23 -11.33
N THR A 279 -10.54 6.89 -10.23
CA THR A 279 -10.64 8.35 -10.21
C THR A 279 -9.32 8.99 -10.65
N ARG A 280 -9.40 10.00 -11.52
CA ARG A 280 -8.23 10.74 -12.03
C ARG A 280 -7.31 11.20 -10.90
N ASP A 281 -6.01 10.97 -11.08
CA ASP A 281 -4.95 11.36 -10.15
C ASP A 281 -4.29 12.67 -10.64
N PRO A 282 -4.04 13.66 -9.76
CA PRO A 282 -3.57 15.01 -10.12
C PRO A 282 -2.10 15.13 -10.58
N GLY A 283 -1.41 14.01 -10.84
CA GLY A 283 -0.01 14.02 -11.27
C GLY A 283 0.14 13.71 -12.77
N ILE A 284 1.26 13.09 -13.16
CA ILE A 284 1.51 12.74 -14.57
C ILE A 284 0.42 11.84 -15.20
N ALA A 285 -0.28 11.05 -14.38
CA ALA A 285 -1.41 10.22 -14.84
C ALA A 285 -2.68 11.02 -15.15
N TRP A 286 -2.66 12.35 -15.01
CA TRP A 286 -3.76 13.22 -15.41
C TRP A 286 -4.12 13.04 -16.89
N ILE A 287 -3.15 12.74 -17.74
CA ILE A 287 -3.34 12.57 -19.18
C ILE A 287 -4.04 11.26 -19.58
N LEU A 288 -4.32 10.34 -18.64
CA LEU A 288 -4.94 9.05 -18.95
C LEU A 288 -6.47 9.08 -18.99
N ASP A 289 -7.09 10.18 -18.57
CA ASP A 289 -8.53 10.41 -18.67
C ASP A 289 -8.74 11.24 -19.95
N PHE A 290 -8.91 10.52 -21.06
CA PHE A 290 -8.90 11.11 -22.41
C PHE A 290 -10.24 11.75 -22.76
N ASN A 291 -11.32 11.30 -22.12
CA ASN A 291 -12.66 11.86 -22.32
C ASN A 291 -13.02 12.96 -21.28
N ASN A 292 -12.14 13.19 -20.30
CA ASN A 292 -12.28 14.22 -19.26
C ASN A 292 -13.53 14.02 -18.37
N ASP A 293 -13.93 12.77 -18.14
CA ASP A 293 -15.08 12.42 -17.29
C ASP A 293 -14.71 12.26 -15.81
N GLY A 294 -13.42 12.32 -15.49
CA GLY A 294 -12.88 12.21 -14.14
C GLY A 294 -12.54 10.80 -13.69
N ILE A 295 -12.73 9.81 -14.55
CA ILE A 295 -12.48 8.39 -14.29
C ILE A 295 -11.59 7.86 -15.41
N VAL A 296 -10.39 7.43 -15.06
CA VAL A 296 -9.57 6.61 -15.95
C VAL A 296 -10.18 5.22 -16.00
N SER A 297 -10.95 4.96 -17.05
CA SER A 297 -11.56 3.66 -17.31
C SER A 297 -10.50 2.60 -17.65
N VAL A 298 -10.90 1.33 -17.56
CA VAL A 298 -10.03 0.21 -18.00
C VAL A 298 -9.70 0.36 -19.49
N GLN A 299 -10.69 0.73 -20.32
CA GLN A 299 -10.50 0.90 -21.76
C GLN A 299 -9.52 2.02 -22.11
N GLU A 300 -9.57 3.14 -21.40
CA GLU A 300 -8.62 4.24 -21.61
C GLU A 300 -7.21 3.82 -21.22
N ASN A 301 -7.05 3.15 -20.08
CA ASN A 301 -5.74 2.67 -19.66
C ASN A 301 -5.17 1.62 -20.63
N ASP A 302 -6.00 0.71 -21.15
CA ASP A 302 -5.57 -0.37 -22.05
C ASP A 302 -5.15 0.15 -23.42
N ARG A 303 -5.65 1.31 -23.87
CA ARG A 303 -5.32 1.93 -25.16
C ARG A 303 -4.38 3.13 -25.02
N ALA A 304 -3.87 3.38 -23.82
CA ALA A 304 -3.13 4.60 -23.52
C ALA A 304 -1.82 4.69 -24.32
N ASP A 305 -1.14 3.58 -24.57
CA ASP A 305 0.06 3.52 -25.41
C ASP A 305 -0.20 4.07 -26.82
N GLU A 306 -1.28 3.64 -27.49
CA GLU A 306 -1.66 4.14 -28.82
C GLU A 306 -2.05 5.62 -28.80
N VAL A 307 -2.84 6.05 -27.80
CA VAL A 307 -3.36 7.42 -27.74
C VAL A 307 -2.25 8.43 -27.41
N LEU A 308 -1.30 8.05 -26.55
CA LEU A 308 -0.21 8.93 -26.13
C LEU A 308 0.82 9.19 -27.24
N GLU A 309 0.87 8.37 -28.29
CA GLU A 309 1.68 8.65 -29.49
C GLU A 309 1.11 9.79 -30.34
N GLY A 310 -0.20 10.03 -30.24
CA GLY A 310 -0.91 11.03 -31.01
C GLY A 310 -0.85 12.46 -30.45
N GLU A 311 -1.79 13.28 -30.91
CA GLU A 311 -2.02 14.62 -30.35
C GLU A 311 -3.12 14.57 -29.28
N PRO A 312 -3.04 15.43 -28.25
CA PRO A 312 -4.12 15.62 -27.30
C PRO A 312 -5.46 15.89 -27.97
N ALA A 313 -6.48 15.08 -27.64
CA ALA A 313 -7.84 15.33 -28.11
C ALA A 313 -8.41 16.65 -27.56
N ILE A 314 -7.88 17.09 -26.41
CA ILE A 314 -8.26 18.33 -25.72
C ILE A 314 -7.05 19.26 -25.74
N ALA A 315 -7.00 20.16 -26.71
CA ALA A 315 -5.89 21.11 -26.84
C ALA A 315 -5.96 22.19 -25.75
N ALA A 316 -4.79 22.60 -25.23
CA ALA A 316 -4.64 23.76 -24.36
C ALA A 316 -4.76 25.07 -25.17
N THR A 317 -5.92 25.34 -25.76
CA THR A 317 -6.15 26.62 -26.44
C THR A 317 -6.67 27.64 -25.44
N PHE A 318 -5.79 28.53 -24.99
CA PHE A 318 -6.13 29.69 -24.17
C PHE A 318 -5.73 30.96 -24.93
N ALA A 319 -6.44 32.07 -24.70
CA ALA A 319 -6.01 33.34 -25.25
C ALA A 319 -4.74 33.81 -24.51
N LYS A 320 -3.82 34.54 -25.19
CA LYS A 320 -2.56 35.00 -24.57
C LYS A 320 -2.74 35.91 -23.35
N ASP A 321 -3.90 36.53 -23.24
CA ASP A 321 -4.34 37.36 -22.12
C ASP A 321 -4.92 36.55 -20.95
N GLU A 322 -5.16 35.24 -21.13
CA GLU A 322 -5.62 34.30 -20.11
C GLU A 322 -4.47 33.49 -19.47
N LEU A 323 -3.23 33.63 -19.98
CA LEU A 323 -1.98 33.00 -19.50
C LEU A 323 -1.06 34.04 -18.84
#